data_AF-A0AAU7NJ44-F1
#
_entry.id   AF-A0AAU7NJ44-F1
#
_cell.length_a   1.000
_cell.length_b   1.000
_cell.length_c   1.000
_cell.angle_alpha   90.00
_cell.angle_beta   90.00
_cell.angle_gamma   90.00
#
_symmetry.space_group_name_H-M   'P 1'
#
loop_
_entity.id
_entity.type
_entity.pdbx_description
1 polymer ?
#
loop_
_entity_poly.entity_id
_entity_poly.type
_entity_poly.pdbx_seq_one_letter_code
_entity_poly.pdbx_strand_id
1 'polypeptide(L)' 'MKQIVVIFWAFIFGEVIGYIGGQLDALPYTPLEIGIVAAVVALITSNMIPLISKPKK' A
#
# COMPACT_ATOMS: atom_id res chain seq x y z
N MET A 1 -0.28 -8.79 -15.10
CA MET A 1 -0.45 -9.69 -13.94
C MET A 1 0.21 -9.16 -12.67
N LYS A 2 1.53 -8.87 -12.65
CA LYS A 2 2.26 -8.40 -11.44
C LYS A 2 1.58 -7.22 -10.70
N GLN A 3 1.16 -6.18 -11.42
CA GLN A 3 0.59 -4.97 -10.80
C GLN A 3 -0.79 -5.22 -10.16
N ILE A 4 -1.61 -6.09 -10.76
CA ILE A 4 -2.92 -6.48 -10.20
C ILE A 4 -2.72 -7.20 -8.86
N VAL A 5 -1.73 -8.09 -8.79
CA VAL A 5 -1.37 -8.81 -7.56
C VAL A 5 -0.86 -7.83 -6.50
N VAL A 6 -0.03 -6.87 -6.87
CA VAL A 6 0.44 -5.81 -5.94
C VAL A 6 -0.73 -5.00 -5.39
N ILE A 7 -1.65 -4.54 -6.24
CA ILE A 7 -2.83 -3.78 -5.82
C ILE A 7 -3.70 -4.61 -4.87
N PHE A 8 -4.00 -5.85 -5.25
CA PHE A 8 -4.87 -6.74 -4.47
C PHE A 8 -4.34 -6.96 -3.05
N TRP A 9 -3.06 -7.33 -2.93
CA TRP A 9 -2.47 -7.57 -1.61
C TRP A 9 -2.23 -6.27 -0.83
N ALA A 10 -1.87 -5.17 -1.50
CA ALA A 10 -1.68 -3.88 -0.84
C ALA A 10 -2.97 -3.35 -0.24
N PHE A 11 -4.11 -3.53 -0.93
CA PHE A 11 -5.42 -3.14 -0.41
C PHE A 11 -5.75 -3.91 0.88
N ILE A 12 -5.68 -5.24 0.84
CA ILE A 12 -6.01 -6.11 1.98
C ILE A 12 -5.07 -5.84 3.16
N PHE A 13 -3.75 -5.81 2.94
CA PHE A 13 -2.80 -5.59 4.04
C PHE A 13 -2.84 -4.15 4.55
N GLY A 14 -3.15 -3.17 3.69
CA GLY A 14 -3.35 -1.78 4.08
C GLY A 14 -4.49 -1.62 5.08
N GLU A 15 -5.63 -2.26 4.82
CA GLU A 15 -6.76 -2.29 5.75
C GLU A 15 -6.39 -2.94 7.09
N VAL A 16 -5.67 -4.06 7.07
CA VAL A 16 -5.23 -4.74 8.30
C VAL A 16 -4.33 -3.83 9.16
N ILE A 17 -3.35 -3.17 8.53
CA ILE A 17 -2.45 -2.25 9.24
C ILE A 17 -3.22 -1.02 9.74
N GLY A 18 -4.08 -0.44 8.91
CA GLY A 18 -4.87 0.73 9.27
C GLY A 18 -5.87 0.45 10.39
N TYR A 19 -6.46 -0.74 10.42
CA TYR A 19 -7.33 -1.17 11.52
C TYR A 19 -6.53 -1.23 12.84
N ILE A 20 -5.37 -1.88 12.83
CA ILE A 20 -4.51 -1.97 14.02
C ILE A 20 -4.09 -0.58 14.50
N GLY A 21 -3.65 0.29 13.59
CA GLY A 21 -3.26 1.67 13.93
C GLY A 21 -4.41 2.51 14.45
N GLY A 22 -5.59 2.42 13.82
CA GLY A 22 -6.80 3.13 14.27
C GLY A 22 -7.25 2.71 15.67
N GLN A 23 -7.13 1.41 16.01
CA GLN A 23 -7.39 0.94 17.37
C GLN A 23 -6.35 1.44 18.39
N LEU A 24 -5.10 1.62 17.97
CA LEU A 24 -4.00 2.04 18.84
C LEU A 24 -4.11 3.51 19.25
N ASP A 25 -4.45 4.38 18.29
CA ASP A 25 -4.55 5.84 18.48
C ASP A 25 -5.98 6.33 18.70
N ALA A 26 -6.96 5.42 18.84
CA ALA A 26 -8.40 5.71 18.91
C ALA A 26 -8.89 6.64 17.78
N LEU A 27 -8.29 6.51 16.59
CA LEU A 27 -8.61 7.32 15.42
C LEU A 27 -9.76 6.70 14.61
N PRO A 28 -10.55 7.54 13.92
CA PRO A 28 -11.57 7.04 13.00
C PRO A 28 -10.93 6.18 11.90
N TYR A 29 -11.49 5.00 11.68
CA TYR A 29 -11.04 4.03 10.68
C TYR A 29 -12.05 3.93 9.54
N THR A 30 -11.60 4.27 8.33
CA THR A 30 -12.38 4.19 7.08
C THR A 30 -11.72 3.17 6.13
N PRO A 31 -12.22 1.91 6.08
CA PRO A 31 -11.55 0.81 5.38
C PRO A 31 -11.25 1.12 3.90
N LEU A 32 -12.23 1.72 3.20
CA LEU A 32 -12.09 2.04 1.77
C LEU A 32 -11.00 3.08 1.50
N GLU A 33 -10.92 4.13 2.33
CA GLU A 33 -9.91 5.19 2.16
C GLU A 33 -8.50 4.63 2.38
N ILE A 34 -8.33 3.84 3.45
CA ILE A 34 -7.06 3.22 3.81
C ILE A 34 -6.61 2.22 2.74
N GLY A 35 -7.51 1.37 2.26
CA GLY A 35 -7.22 0.40 1.21
C GLY A 35 -6.80 1.06 -0.10
N ILE A 36 -7.49 2.14 -0.51
CA ILE A 36 -7.13 2.91 -1.72
C ILE A 36 -5.76 3.57 -1.55
N VAL A 37 -5.50 4.22 -0.41
CA VAL A 37 -4.21 4.86 -0.14
C VAL A 37 -3.08 3.82 -0.17
N ALA A 38 -3.25 2.68 0.48
CA ALA A 38 -2.27 1.60 0.49
C ALA A 38 -1.99 1.05 -0.93
N ALA A 39 -3.03 0.86 -1.74
CA ALA A 39 -2.88 0.42 -3.13
C ALA A 39 -2.11 1.45 -3.98
N VAL A 40 -2.40 2.74 -3.84
CA VAL A 40 -1.69 3.83 -4.55
C VAL A 40 -0.22 3.88 -4.13
N VAL A 41 0.07 3.83 -2.82
CA VAL A 41 1.44 3.83 -2.30
C VAL A 41 2.22 2.62 -2.80
N ALA A 42 1.61 1.43 -2.79
CA ALA A 42 2.24 0.21 -3.29
C ALA A 42 2.49 0.25 -4.80
N LEU A 43 1.57 0.81 -5.59
CA LEU A 43 1.78 1.02 -7.02
C LEU A 43 2.96 1.95 -7.28
N ILE A 44 3.03 3.10 -6.61
CA ILE A 44 4.12 4.06 -6.79
C ILE A 44 5.44 3.39 -6.42
N THR A 45 5.52 2.84 -5.22
CA THR A 45 6.75 2.27 -4.65
C THR A 45 7.27 1.09 -5.48
N SER A 46 6.38 0.17 -5.89
CA SER A 46 6.76 -1.01 -6.68
C SER A 46 7.25 -0.67 -8.09
N ASN A 47 6.89 0.49 -8.64
CA ASN A 47 7.40 0.98 -9.93
C ASN A 47 8.63 1.88 -9.78
N MET A 48 8.76 2.62 -8.67
CA MET A 48 9.90 3.49 -8.39
C MET A 48 11.16 2.74 -7.96
N ILE A 49 11.04 1.71 -7.11
CA ILE A 49 12.21 0.95 -6.64
C ILE A 49 13.06 0.43 -7.82
N PRO A 50 12.49 -0.24 -8.85
CA PRO A 50 13.27 -0.69 -10.00
C PRO A 50 13.92 0.45 -10.81
N LEU A 51 13.35 1.66 -10.79
CA LEU A 51 13.94 2.81 -11.48
C LEU A 51 15.18 3.32 -10.75
N ILE A 52 15.14 3.37 -9.42
CA ILE A 52 16.24 3.85 -8.58
C ILE A 52 17.33 2.78 -8.44
N SER A 53 16.95 1.51 -8.36
CA SER A 53 17.88 0.39 -8.16
C SER A 53 18.60 -0.05 -9.43
N LYS A 54 18.35 0.58 -10.59
CA LYS A 54 19.09 0.25 -11.82
C LYS A 54 20.56 0.68 -11.66
N PRO A 55 21.53 -0.24 -11.79
CA PRO A 55 22.93 0.16 -11.81
C PRO A 55 23.17 1.09 -13.01
N LYS A 56 23.85 2.22 -12.77
CA LYS A 56 24.31 3.09 -13.84
C LYS A 56 25.24 2.27 -14.73
N LYS A 57 24.83 2.05 -15.99
CA LYS A 57 25.72 1.58 -17.05
C LYS A 57 26.81 2.63 -17.29
#